data_AF-A0A5N6N530-F1
#
_entry.id   AF-A0A5N6N530-F1
#
_cell.length_a   1.000
_cell.length_b   1.000
_cell.length_c   1.000
_cell.angle_alpha   90.00
_cell.angle_beta   90.00
_cell.angle_gamma   90.00
#
_symmetry.space_group_name_H-M   'P 1'
#
loop_
_entity.id
_entity.type
_entity.pdbx_description
1 polymer ?
#
loop_
_entity_poly.entity_id
_entity_poly.type
_entity_poly.pdbx_seq_one_letter_code
_entity_poly.pdbx_strand_id
1 'polypeptide(L)'
;MAGYHKSKSCHQEVAFQLWKQKLCSAPILSLPEGTEDFMVYCDASVQGLGCVLMQCDRVIVYVSRQLRPHEKYYTTHDLGLGAVIFALKIWRHYLYGTKCTIYTDHKSLQHIFDQKELNMRQRRWVELLNDYECAIKYHPGKTNVVADALSRKDTSTRRVRALMMTIHTDLPDKVRSAQLGAL
;
A
#
# COMPACT_ATOMS: atom_id res chain seq x y z
N MET A 1 15.53 35.94 22.16
CA MET A 1 15.29 35.35 20.83
C MET A 1 14.37 34.16 21.00
N ALA A 2 13.18 34.22 20.39
CA ALA A 2 12.06 33.32 20.65
C ALA A 2 12.33 31.87 20.21
N GLY A 3 12.16 30.93 21.14
CA GLY A 3 12.16 29.51 20.86
C GLY A 3 10.86 29.08 20.17
N TYR A 4 10.97 28.55 18.96
CA TYR A 4 9.85 27.98 18.22
C TYR A 4 9.66 26.50 18.61
N HIS A 5 9.12 26.25 19.79
CA HIS A 5 8.52 24.95 20.14
C HIS A 5 7.14 24.88 19.48
N LYS A 6 7.03 24.27 18.30
CA LYS A 6 5.72 23.81 17.81
C LYS A 6 5.36 22.53 18.55
N SER A 7 4.67 22.67 19.68
CA SER A 7 3.76 21.63 20.14
C SER A 7 2.75 21.42 19.01
N LYS A 8 2.60 20.18 18.52
CA LYS A 8 1.35 19.84 17.84
C LYS A 8 0.25 20.12 18.88
N SER A 9 -0.77 20.88 18.50
CA SER A 9 -1.94 21.10 19.37
C SER A 9 -2.43 19.73 19.87
N CYS A 10 -2.70 19.60 21.17
CA CYS A 10 -3.21 18.37 21.79
C CYS A 10 -4.36 17.75 20.96
N HIS A 11 -5.24 18.60 20.41
CA HIS A 11 -6.35 18.22 19.56
C HIS A 11 -5.93 17.55 18.24
N GLN A 12 -4.84 18.01 17.61
CA GLN A 12 -4.33 17.40 16.37
C GLN A 12 -3.76 16.01 16.60
N GLU A 13 -3.07 15.80 17.72
CA GLU A 13 -2.53 14.48 18.05
C GLU A 13 -3.65 13.52 18.45
N VAL A 14 -4.64 13.97 19.24
CA VAL A 14 -5.83 13.17 19.57
C VAL A 14 -6.60 12.78 18.31
N ALA A 15 -6.83 13.72 17.39
CA ALA A 15 -7.46 13.42 16.11
C ALA A 15 -6.64 12.39 15.33
N PHE A 16 -5.33 12.57 15.21
CA PHE A 16 -4.46 11.63 14.48
C PHE A 16 -4.51 10.21 15.05
N GLN A 17 -4.50 10.05 16.37
CA GLN A 17 -4.63 8.74 17.01
C GLN A 17 -6.01 8.13 16.76
N LEU A 18 -7.08 8.94 16.80
CA LEU A 18 -8.43 8.50 16.45
C LEU A 18 -8.51 8.00 14.99
N TRP A 19 -7.89 8.72 14.05
CA TRP A 19 -7.85 8.31 12.64
C TRP A 19 -7.13 6.97 12.46
N LYS A 20 -5.98 6.77 13.12
CA LYS A 20 -5.29 5.47 13.12
C LYS A 20 -6.18 4.37 13.67
N GLN A 21 -6.84 4.63 14.81
CA GLN A 21 -7.73 3.65 15.41
C GLN A 21 -8.86 3.27 14.44
N LYS A 22 -9.48 4.26 13.78
CA LYS A 22 -10.57 4.03 12.82
C LYS A 22 -10.10 3.22 11.61
N LEU A 23 -8.94 3.55 11.04
CA LEU A 23 -8.35 2.82 9.90
C LEU A 23 -7.96 1.38 10.25
N CYS A 24 -7.62 1.12 11.52
CA CYS A 24 -7.29 -0.21 12.02
C CYS A 24 -8.50 -0.94 12.63
N SER A 25 -9.71 -0.42 12.49
CA SER A 25 -10.94 -1.01 13.05
C SER A 25 -11.98 -1.29 11.97
N ALA A 26 -12.86 -2.24 12.23
CA ALA A 26 -14.07 -2.40 11.43
C ALA A 26 -14.95 -1.14 11.51
N PRO A 27 -15.71 -0.81 10.44
CA PRO A 27 -15.91 -1.58 9.20
C PRO A 27 -14.87 -1.30 8.10
N ILE A 28 -13.92 -0.38 8.33
CA ILE A 28 -12.93 0.02 7.32
C ILE A 28 -11.96 -1.12 7.03
N LEU A 29 -11.43 -1.72 8.09
CA LEU A 29 -10.61 -2.92 8.01
C LEU A 29 -11.51 -4.15 8.09
N SER A 30 -11.28 -5.11 7.20
CA SER A 30 -12.08 -6.33 7.06
C SER A 30 -11.19 -7.54 6.86
N LEU A 31 -11.69 -8.71 7.29
CA LEU A 31 -11.05 -9.99 6.95
C LEU A 31 -11.42 -10.36 5.51
N PRO A 32 -10.50 -11.02 4.77
CA PRO A 32 -10.80 -11.47 3.42
C PRO A 32 -11.90 -12.53 3.44
N GLU A 33 -12.82 -12.42 2.51
CA GLU A 33 -13.97 -13.30 2.35
C GLU A 33 -13.84 -14.06 1.03
N GLY A 34 -13.46 -15.33 1.10
CA GLY A 34 -13.16 -16.12 -0.10
C GLY A 34 -11.84 -15.73 -0.76
N THR A 35 -11.72 -16.08 -2.05
CA THR A 35 -10.47 -15.98 -2.82
C THR A 35 -10.61 -15.16 -4.11
N GLU A 36 -11.73 -14.45 -4.28
CA GLU A 36 -12.03 -13.70 -5.50
C GLU A 36 -12.01 -12.19 -5.24
N ASP A 37 -11.98 -11.40 -6.31
CA ASP A 37 -12.13 -9.94 -6.28
C ASP A 37 -11.08 -9.16 -5.49
N PHE A 38 -9.85 -9.67 -5.43
CA PHE A 38 -8.75 -8.89 -4.86
C PHE A 38 -8.35 -7.73 -5.77
N MET A 39 -8.35 -6.54 -5.19
CA MET A 39 -7.87 -5.31 -5.80
C MET A 39 -6.64 -4.81 -5.05
N VAL A 40 -5.59 -4.47 -5.79
CA VAL A 40 -4.36 -3.91 -5.23
C VAL A 40 -4.16 -2.51 -5.78
N TYR A 41 -4.14 -1.51 -4.93
CA TYR A 41 -3.78 -0.14 -5.31
C TYR A 41 -2.32 0.11 -4.95
N CYS A 42 -1.51 0.46 -5.93
CA CYS A 42 -0.09 0.74 -5.77
C CYS A 42 0.22 2.19 -6.13
N ASP A 43 1.11 2.79 -5.35
CA ASP A 43 1.72 4.06 -5.67
C ASP A 43 3.21 4.05 -5.29
N ALA A 44 4.00 4.82 -6.03
CA ALA A 44 5.41 4.98 -5.77
C ALA A 44 5.80 6.45 -5.84
N SER A 45 6.54 6.90 -4.84
CA SER A 45 7.16 8.22 -4.83
C SER A 45 8.68 8.09 -4.74
N VAL A 46 9.38 9.22 -4.85
CA VAL A 46 10.84 9.30 -4.60
C VAL A 46 11.24 8.95 -3.16
N GLN A 47 10.28 8.75 -2.26
CA GLN A 47 10.52 8.49 -0.86
C GLN A 47 10.20 7.05 -0.45
N GLY A 48 9.16 6.47 -1.02
CA GLY A 48 8.65 5.16 -0.62
C GLY A 48 7.65 4.57 -1.60
N LEU A 49 7.26 3.35 -1.28
CA LEU A 49 6.21 2.58 -1.96
C LEU A 49 5.02 2.50 -1.00
N GLY A 50 3.81 2.71 -1.51
CA GLY A 50 2.57 2.58 -0.77
C GLY A 50 1.63 1.63 -1.51
N CYS A 51 1.04 0.67 -0.79
CA CYS A 51 0.07 -0.25 -1.39
C CYS A 51 -1.12 -0.50 -0.45
N VAL A 52 -2.29 -0.75 -1.04
CA VAL A 52 -3.52 -1.12 -0.34
C VAL A 52 -4.11 -2.36 -0.98
N LEU A 53 -4.39 -3.39 -0.18
CA LEU A 53 -5.14 -4.57 -0.59
C LEU A 53 -6.61 -4.38 -0.20
N MET A 54 -7.50 -4.50 -1.18
CA MET A 54 -8.94 -4.35 -1.01
C MET A 54 -9.69 -5.55 -1.57
N GLN A 55 -10.87 -5.78 -1.03
CA GLN A 55 -11.82 -6.78 -1.50
C GLN A 55 -13.24 -6.25 -1.26
N CYS A 56 -14.13 -6.34 -2.27
CA CYS A 56 -15.52 -5.88 -2.17
C CYS A 56 -15.67 -4.47 -1.55
N ASP A 57 -14.86 -3.50 -2.02
CA ASP A 57 -14.79 -2.12 -1.53
C ASP A 57 -14.35 -1.93 -0.07
N ARG A 58 -13.86 -2.98 0.59
CA ARG A 58 -13.32 -2.93 1.95
C ARG A 58 -11.81 -3.11 1.95
N VAL A 59 -11.14 -2.50 2.91
CA VAL A 59 -9.68 -2.65 3.02
C VAL A 59 -9.36 -3.91 3.83
N ILE A 60 -8.45 -4.71 3.29
CA ILE A 60 -7.93 -5.92 3.95
C ILE A 60 -6.64 -5.56 4.68
N VAL A 61 -5.67 -4.97 3.98
CA VAL A 61 -4.37 -4.60 4.55
C VAL A 61 -3.80 -3.36 3.86
N TYR A 62 -3.14 -2.49 4.64
CA TYR A 62 -2.29 -1.41 4.15
C TYR A 62 -0.82 -1.80 4.29
N VAL A 63 0.03 -1.39 3.35
CA VAL A 63 1.48 -1.56 3.46
C VAL A 63 2.24 -0.36 2.90
N SER A 64 3.34 -0.02 3.56
CA SER A 64 4.26 1.04 3.11
C SER A 64 5.70 0.64 3.39
N ARG A 65 6.62 1.05 2.51
CA ARG A 65 8.06 0.81 2.68
C ARG A 65 8.86 1.99 2.13
N GLN A 66 9.87 2.42 2.88
CA GLN A 66 10.84 3.41 2.41
C GLN A 66 11.72 2.84 1.29
N LEU A 67 12.05 3.67 0.30
CA LEU A 67 13.00 3.29 -0.74
C LEU A 67 14.40 3.06 -0.16
N ARG A 68 15.04 1.98 -0.61
CA ARG A 68 16.44 1.69 -0.33
C ARG A 68 17.33 2.71 -1.07
N PRO A 69 18.56 2.95 -0.61
CA PRO A 69 19.45 3.94 -1.23
C PRO A 69 19.64 3.76 -2.75
N HIS A 70 19.71 2.52 -3.24
CA HIS A 70 19.84 2.24 -4.68
C HIS A 70 18.54 2.40 -5.47
N GLU A 71 17.38 2.21 -4.83
CA GLU A 71 16.06 2.37 -5.47
C GLU A 71 15.75 3.84 -5.75
N LYS A 72 16.38 4.78 -5.03
CA LYS A 72 16.24 6.23 -5.27
C LYS A 72 16.70 6.67 -6.65
N TYR A 73 17.57 5.89 -7.30
CA TYR A 73 18.07 6.16 -8.65
C TYR A 73 17.23 5.50 -9.74
N TYR A 74 16.13 4.83 -9.37
CA TYR A 74 15.24 4.22 -10.34
C TYR A 74 14.42 5.29 -11.05
N THR A 75 14.09 5.04 -12.31
CA THR A 75 13.15 5.87 -13.05
C THR A 75 11.76 5.75 -12.43
N THR A 76 10.88 6.74 -12.66
CA THR A 76 9.49 6.69 -12.16
C THR A 76 8.76 5.43 -12.62
N HIS A 77 9.02 4.97 -13.84
CA HIS A 77 8.49 3.72 -14.37
C HIS A 77 8.95 2.50 -13.54
N ASP A 78 10.24 2.40 -13.25
CA ASP A 78 10.80 1.32 -12.41
C ASP A 78 10.32 1.39 -10.96
N LEU A 79 10.09 2.60 -10.43
CA LEU A 79 9.51 2.77 -9.09
C LEU A 79 8.06 2.28 -9.04
N GLY A 80 7.25 2.66 -10.03
CA GLY A 80 5.86 2.20 -10.15
C GLY A 80 5.79 0.66 -10.26
N LEU A 81 6.60 0.07 -11.14
CA LEU A 81 6.70 -1.39 -11.24
C LEU A 81 7.21 -2.01 -9.94
N GLY A 82 8.17 -1.36 -9.28
CA GLY A 82 8.68 -1.76 -7.96
C GLY A 82 7.61 -1.80 -6.88
N ALA A 83 6.64 -0.89 -6.87
CA ALA A 83 5.49 -0.93 -5.95
C ALA A 83 4.61 -2.15 -6.20
N VAL A 84 4.33 -2.47 -7.47
CA VAL A 84 3.56 -3.66 -7.85
C VAL A 84 4.26 -4.94 -7.37
N ILE A 85 5.55 -5.09 -7.69
CA ILE A 85 6.34 -6.25 -7.28
C ILE A 85 6.44 -6.37 -5.76
N PHE A 86 6.53 -5.23 -5.06
CA PHE A 86 6.53 -5.19 -3.60
C PHE A 86 5.21 -5.70 -3.01
N ALA A 87 4.07 -5.25 -3.53
CA ALA A 87 2.75 -5.72 -3.11
C ALA A 87 2.58 -7.23 -3.31
N LEU A 88 2.91 -7.74 -4.49
CA LEU A 88 2.82 -9.18 -4.81
C LEU A 88 3.68 -10.04 -3.89
N LYS A 89 4.89 -9.59 -3.56
CA LYS A 89 5.77 -10.33 -2.65
C LYS A 89 5.25 -10.40 -1.23
N ILE A 90 4.69 -9.31 -0.70
CA ILE A 90 4.16 -9.28 0.66
C ILE A 90 2.86 -10.07 0.75
N TRP A 91 1.96 -9.88 -0.20
CA TRP A 91 0.64 -10.51 -0.20
C TRP A 91 0.58 -11.80 -1.03
N ARG A 92 1.72 -12.48 -1.21
CA ARG A 92 1.77 -13.78 -1.89
C ARG A 92 0.76 -14.77 -1.31
N HIS A 93 0.55 -14.73 0.01
CA HIS A 93 -0.41 -15.62 0.69
C HIS A 93 -1.89 -15.31 0.37
N TYR A 94 -2.21 -14.11 -0.14
CA TYR A 94 -3.57 -13.75 -0.58
C TYR A 94 -3.73 -13.84 -2.11
N LEU A 95 -2.71 -13.45 -2.85
CA LEU A 95 -2.80 -13.21 -4.30
C LEU A 95 -2.33 -14.39 -5.15
N TYR A 96 -1.61 -15.35 -4.57
CA TYR A 96 -1.11 -16.49 -5.34
C TYR A 96 -2.23 -17.47 -5.65
N GLY A 97 -2.41 -17.79 -6.94
CA GLY A 97 -3.49 -18.67 -7.42
C GLY A 97 -4.87 -18.02 -7.46
N THR A 98 -4.97 -16.70 -7.28
CA THR A 98 -6.23 -15.96 -7.33
C THR A 98 -6.19 -14.87 -8.39
N LYS A 99 -7.34 -14.57 -8.99
CA LYS A 99 -7.47 -13.44 -9.92
C LYS A 99 -7.44 -12.14 -9.14
N CYS A 100 -6.53 -11.24 -9.51
CA CYS A 100 -6.47 -9.92 -8.91
C CYS A 100 -6.30 -8.80 -9.94
N THR A 101 -6.81 -7.61 -9.61
CA THR A 101 -6.62 -6.41 -10.41
C THR A 101 -5.68 -5.46 -9.69
N ILE A 102 -4.61 -5.05 -10.36
CA ILE A 102 -3.62 -4.13 -9.82
C ILE A 102 -3.83 -2.75 -10.45
N TYR A 103 -4.10 -1.75 -9.63
CA TYR A 103 -4.27 -0.36 -10.03
C TYR A 103 -3.00 0.45 -9.75
N THR A 104 -2.58 1.22 -10.75
CA THR A 104 -1.42 2.12 -10.68
C THR A 104 -1.72 3.42 -11.42
N ASP A 105 -1.15 4.52 -10.96
CA ASP A 105 -1.21 5.83 -11.63
C ASP A 105 -0.24 5.97 -12.82
N HIS A 106 0.51 4.92 -13.14
CA HIS A 106 1.46 4.92 -14.23
C HIS A 106 0.94 4.16 -15.46
N LYS A 107 0.37 4.92 -16.42
CA LYS A 107 -0.34 4.36 -17.59
C LYS A 107 0.49 3.37 -18.43
N SER A 108 1.80 3.58 -18.56
CA SER A 108 2.64 2.68 -19.37
C SER A 108 2.82 1.28 -18.77
N LEU A 109 2.57 1.10 -17.47
CA LEU A 109 2.66 -0.22 -16.83
C LEU A 109 1.54 -1.17 -17.28
N GLN A 110 0.46 -0.66 -17.88
CA GLN A 110 -0.57 -1.52 -18.48
C GLN A 110 -0.03 -2.39 -19.62
N HIS A 111 1.03 -1.92 -20.29
CA HIS A 111 1.62 -2.57 -21.46
C HIS A 111 2.94 -3.27 -21.14
N ILE A 112 3.24 -3.51 -19.86
CA ILE A 112 4.53 -4.08 -19.43
C ILE A 112 4.81 -5.47 -20.03
N PHE A 113 3.75 -6.26 -20.28
CA PHE A 113 3.85 -7.59 -20.89
C PHE A 113 4.12 -7.55 -22.41
N ASP A 114 3.70 -6.48 -23.08
CA ASP A 114 3.84 -6.32 -24.54
C ASP A 114 5.15 -5.60 -24.94
N GLN A 115 5.86 -5.03 -23.95
CA GLN A 115 7.09 -4.27 -24.18
C GLN A 115 8.22 -5.19 -24.66
N LYS A 116 8.71 -4.96 -25.89
CA LYS A 116 9.81 -5.73 -26.50
C LYS A 116 11.16 -5.49 -25.82
N GLU A 117 11.42 -4.25 -25.41
CA GLU A 117 12.71 -3.84 -24.85
C GLU A 117 12.61 -3.60 -23.34
N LEU A 118 12.80 -4.69 -22.59
CA LEU A 118 12.89 -4.64 -21.13
C LEU A 118 14.34 -4.73 -20.67
N ASN A 119 14.68 -3.91 -19.66
CA ASN A 119 15.95 -4.04 -18.93
C ASN A 119 15.98 -5.37 -18.14
N MET A 120 17.16 -5.93 -17.84
CA MET A 120 17.31 -7.16 -17.05
C MET A 120 16.51 -7.14 -15.73
N ARG A 121 16.43 -5.99 -15.06
CA ARG A 121 15.60 -5.82 -13.84
C ARG A 121 14.12 -6.03 -14.15
N GLN A 122 13.62 -5.36 -15.18
CA GLN A 122 12.22 -5.43 -15.57
C GLN A 122 11.86 -6.84 -16.05
N ARG A 123 12.74 -7.52 -16.79
CA ARG A 123 12.54 -8.93 -17.18
C ARG A 123 12.32 -9.84 -15.98
N ARG A 124 13.19 -9.78 -14.97
CA ARG A 124 13.03 -10.55 -13.72
C ARG A 124 11.74 -10.22 -12.97
N TRP A 125 11.27 -8.99 -13.08
CA TRP A 125 10.01 -8.56 -12.46
C TRP A 125 8.79 -9.01 -13.27
N VAL A 126 8.88 -9.04 -14.60
CA VAL A 126 7.85 -9.59 -15.48
C VAL A 126 7.72 -11.11 -15.32
N GLU A 127 8.83 -11.83 -15.15
CA GLU A 127 8.80 -13.25 -14.78
C GLU A 127 8.00 -13.47 -13.50
N LEU A 128 8.27 -12.67 -12.46
CA LEU A 128 7.49 -12.75 -11.22
C LEU A 128 6.03 -12.36 -11.41
N LEU A 129 5.71 -11.40 -12.29
CA LEU A 129 4.32 -11.04 -12.61
C LEU A 129 3.58 -12.17 -13.31
N ASN A 130 4.25 -12.89 -14.21
CA ASN A 130 3.66 -14.02 -14.93
C ASN A 130 3.29 -15.19 -14.01
N ASP A 131 3.88 -15.28 -12.82
CA ASP A 131 3.49 -16.27 -11.80
C ASP A 131 2.10 -15.97 -11.18
N TYR A 132 1.55 -14.77 -11.39
CA TYR A 132 0.25 -14.34 -10.85
C TYR A 132 -0.77 -14.13 -11.95
N GLU A 133 -2.00 -14.57 -11.72
CA GLU A 133 -3.14 -14.25 -12.58
C GLU A 133 -3.65 -12.83 -12.27
N CYS A 134 -2.92 -11.81 -12.76
CA CYS A 134 -3.21 -10.42 -12.45
C CYS A 134 -3.35 -9.52 -13.69
N ALA A 135 -4.25 -8.53 -13.61
CA ALA A 135 -4.42 -7.51 -14.64
C ALA A 135 -3.99 -6.14 -14.11
N ILE A 136 -3.04 -5.48 -14.80
CA ILE A 136 -2.60 -4.12 -14.46
C ILE A 136 -3.51 -3.10 -15.16
N LYS A 137 -4.17 -2.25 -14.37
CA LYS A 137 -5.05 -1.19 -14.85
C LYS A 137 -4.56 0.19 -14.39
N TYR A 138 -4.71 1.17 -15.28
CA TYR A 138 -4.46 2.55 -14.94
C TYR A 138 -5.59 3.10 -14.05
N HIS A 139 -5.21 3.77 -12.97
CA HIS A 139 -6.10 4.50 -12.09
C HIS A 139 -5.52 5.90 -11.84
N PRO A 140 -6.25 7.00 -12.09
CA PRO A 140 -5.69 8.33 -11.97
C PRO A 140 -5.07 8.59 -10.58
N GLY A 141 -3.86 9.17 -10.53
CA GLY A 141 -3.18 9.45 -9.25
C GLY A 141 -3.99 10.34 -8.31
N LYS A 142 -4.84 11.24 -8.84
CA LYS A 142 -5.75 12.08 -8.05
C LYS A 142 -6.78 11.28 -7.24
N THR A 143 -7.14 10.08 -7.70
CA THR A 143 -8.08 9.18 -7.02
C THR A 143 -7.36 8.09 -6.22
N ASN A 144 -6.07 7.87 -6.47
CA ASN A 144 -5.20 6.94 -5.74
C ASN A 144 -4.71 7.47 -4.37
N VAL A 145 -5.57 8.19 -3.65
CA VAL A 145 -5.19 9.02 -2.49
C VAL A 145 -4.58 8.24 -1.33
N VAL A 146 -5.01 6.99 -1.13
CA VAL A 146 -4.54 6.17 0.00
C VAL A 146 -3.13 5.65 -0.27
N ALA A 147 -2.89 5.06 -1.45
CA ALA A 147 -1.56 4.59 -1.81
C ALA A 147 -0.57 5.76 -1.91
N ASP A 148 -1.00 6.91 -2.45
CA ASP A 148 -0.22 8.15 -2.50
C ASP A 148 0.18 8.66 -1.11
N ALA A 149 -0.76 8.69 -0.16
CA ALA A 149 -0.47 9.06 1.21
C ALA A 149 0.51 8.08 1.90
N LEU A 150 0.46 6.79 1.55
CA LEU A 150 1.36 5.76 2.07
C LEU A 150 2.75 5.78 1.43
N SER A 151 2.88 6.23 0.18
CA SER A 151 4.14 6.29 -0.55
C SER A 151 4.95 7.54 -0.18
N ARG A 152 4.29 8.61 0.29
CA ARG A 152 4.89 9.89 0.66
C ARG A 152 5.18 9.97 2.15
N LYS A 153 6.31 10.56 2.52
CA LYS A 153 6.63 10.96 3.88
C LYS A 153 6.83 12.49 3.92
N ASP A 154 6.45 13.11 5.02
CA ASP A 154 6.85 14.50 5.26
C ASP A 154 8.37 14.57 5.47
N THR A 155 9.04 15.42 4.70
CA THR A 155 10.50 15.58 4.67
C THR A 155 11.10 16.18 5.94
N SER A 156 10.27 16.56 6.93
CA SER A 156 10.79 16.91 8.25
C SER A 156 11.44 15.69 8.89
N THR A 157 12.76 15.76 9.12
CA THR A 157 13.57 14.76 9.78
C THR A 157 13.09 14.57 11.22
N ARG A 158 12.02 13.80 11.43
CA ARG A 158 11.67 13.32 12.76
C ARG A 158 12.50 12.08 13.04
N ARG A 159 13.54 12.24 13.88
CA ARG A 159 14.17 11.13 14.58
C ARG A 159 13.10 10.53 15.50
N VAL A 160 12.43 9.50 15.04
CA VAL A 160 11.51 8.71 15.88
C VAL A 160 12.35 7.57 16.43
N ARG A 161 12.60 7.55 17.75
CA ARG A 161 12.99 6.30 18.42
C ARG A 161 11.82 5.34 18.21
N ALA A 162 12.09 4.09 17.80
CA ALA A 162 11.06 3.09 17.53
C ALA A 162 9.89 3.24 18.52
N LEU A 163 8.75 3.73 18.03
CA LEU A 163 7.54 3.84 18.84
C LEU A 163 6.95 2.44 18.86
N MET A 164 7.02 1.82 20.04
CA MET A 164 6.20 0.72 20.53
C MET A 164 5.56 -0.17 19.45
N MET A 165 6.01 -1.42 19.34
CA MET A 165 5.26 -2.45 18.61
C MET A 165 3.96 -2.76 19.38
N THR A 166 2.83 -2.24 18.92
CA THR A 166 1.52 -2.60 19.45
C THR A 166 1.00 -3.81 18.68
N ILE A 167 1.06 -4.99 19.29
CA ILE A 167 0.49 -6.22 18.73
C ILE A 167 -0.94 -6.33 19.28
N HIS A 168 -1.93 -6.16 18.40
CA HIS A 168 -3.33 -6.39 18.74
C HIS A 168 -3.70 -7.83 18.41
N THR A 169 -3.54 -8.74 19.38
CA THR A 169 -3.90 -10.16 19.21
C THR A 169 -5.40 -10.38 19.04
N ASP A 170 -6.22 -9.48 19.58
CA ASP A 170 -7.68 -9.55 19.56
C ASP A 170 -8.33 -8.84 18.36
N LEU A 171 -7.53 -8.24 17.49
CA LEU A 171 -8.03 -7.49 16.34
C LEU A 171 -8.82 -8.37 15.35
N PRO A 172 -8.37 -9.58 14.98
CA PRO A 172 -9.13 -10.43 14.07
C PRO A 172 -10.53 -10.78 14.59
N ASP A 173 -10.65 -11.06 15.89
CA ASP A 173 -11.93 -11.40 16.52
C ASP A 173 -12.87 -10.17 16.60
N LYS A 174 -12.32 -8.99 16.86
CA LYS A 174 -13.07 -7.72 16.81
C LYS A 174 -13.58 -7.41 15.40
N VAL A 175 -12.75 -7.63 14.39
CA VAL A 175 -13.16 -7.41 12.99
C VAL A 175 -14.25 -8.42 12.61
N ARG A 176 -14.09 -9.70 12.95
CA ARG A 176 -15.09 -10.75 12.67
C ARG A 176 -16.44 -10.48 13.33
N SER A 177 -16.44 -10.13 14.61
CA SER A 177 -17.68 -9.81 15.35
C SER A 177 -18.38 -8.57 14.80
N ALA A 178 -17.63 -7.53 14.42
CA ALA A 178 -18.19 -6.34 13.77
C ALA A 178 -18.74 -6.62 12.36
N GLN A 179 -18.11 -7.52 11.60
CA GLN A 179 -18.62 -7.94 10.29
C GLN A 179 -19.95 -8.71 10.41
N LEU A 180 -20.06 -9.61 11.39
CA LEU A 180 -21.29 -10.38 11.65
C LEU A 180 -22.46 -9.51 12.13
N GLY A 181 -22.18 -8.47 12.93
CA GLY A 181 -23.21 -7.54 13.42
C GLY A 181 -23.67 -6.48 12.40
N ALA A 182 -23.04 -6.43 11.22
CA ALA A 182 -23.37 -5.48 10.15
C ALA A 182 -24.17 -6.11 8.99
N LEU A 183 -24.46 -7.42 9.07
CA LEU A 183 -25.41 -8.16 8.23
C LEU A 183 -26.82 -8.06 8.82
#